data_AF-K6ZYH6-F1
#
_entry.id   AF-K6ZYH6-F1
#
_cell.length_a   1.000
_cell.length_b   1.000
_cell.length_c   1.000
_cell.angle_alpha   90.00
_cell.angle_beta   90.00
_cell.angle_gamma   90.00
#
_symmetry.space_group_name_H-M   'P 1'
#
loop_
_entity.id
_entity.type
_entity.pdbx_description
1 polymer ?
#
loop_
_entity_poly.entity_id
_entity_poly.type
_entity_poly.pdbx_seq_one_letter_code
_entity_poly.pdbx_strand_id
1 'polypeptide(L)'
;LEEAGVDYEIVPINFGTGEHKGPDHLARNPFGQVPALQDGDLYIFESRAICKYACRKNKPELLKEGDLKEAAMVDVWLEVEANQYTAALGPILFE
;
A
#
# COMPACT_ATOMS: atom_id res chain seq x y z
N LEU A 1 6.26 5.30 -3.69
CA LEU A 1 7.70 4.99 -3.83
C LEU A 1 8.40 6.12 -4.54
N GLU A 2 7.94 6.49 -5.74
CA GLU A 2 8.36 7.70 -6.47
C GLU A 2 8.40 8.97 -5.60
N GLU A 3 7.28 9.34 -4.97
CA GLU A 3 7.23 10.52 -4.07
C GLU A 3 8.18 10.44 -2.88
N ALA A 4 8.52 9.22 -2.45
CA ALA A 4 9.45 8.98 -1.37
C ALA A 4 10.92 8.90 -1.85
N GLY A 5 11.18 9.04 -3.15
CA GLY A 5 12.51 9.01 -3.76
C GLY A 5 13.21 7.66 -3.64
N VAL A 6 12.45 6.57 -3.65
CA VAL A 6 12.96 5.21 -3.41
C VAL A 6 13.06 4.45 -4.72
N ASP A 7 14.21 3.83 -5.00
CA ASP A 7 14.35 2.88 -6.10
C ASP A 7 13.55 1.60 -5.81
N TYR A 8 12.85 1.09 -6.81
CA TYR A 8 12.04 -0.12 -6.68
C TYR A 8 11.98 -0.92 -7.97
N GLU A 9 11.70 -2.21 -7.83
CA GLU A 9 11.41 -3.10 -8.94
C GLU A 9 9.94 -3.51 -8.90
N ILE A 10 9.24 -3.40 -10.04
CA ILE A 10 7.90 -3.97 -10.19
C ILE A 10 8.05 -5.40 -10.68
N VAL A 11 7.72 -6.36 -9.83
CA VAL A 11 7.60 -7.77 -10.20
C VAL A 11 6.14 -8.05 -10.59
N PRO A 12 5.82 -8.23 -11.89
CA PRO A 12 4.45 -8.47 -12.31
C PRO A 12 3.96 -9.85 -11.86
N ILE A 13 2.70 -9.94 -11.45
CA ILE A 13 2.02 -11.19 -11.10
C ILE A 13 0.99 -11.53 -12.17
N ASN A 14 1.04 -12.74 -12.71
CA ASN A 14 0.12 -13.19 -13.75
C ASN A 14 -1.21 -13.68 -13.16
N PHE A 15 -2.27 -12.91 -13.37
CA PHE A 15 -3.62 -13.27 -12.92
C PHE A 15 -4.24 -14.40 -13.76
N GLY A 16 -3.91 -14.49 -15.06
CA GLY A 16 -4.45 -15.51 -15.96
C GLY A 16 -3.99 -16.93 -15.62
N THR A 17 -2.81 -17.08 -15.03
CA THR A 17 -2.29 -18.37 -14.53
C THR A 17 -2.64 -18.63 -13.06
N GLY A 18 -3.25 -17.66 -12.36
CA GLY A 18 -3.53 -17.78 -10.94
C GLY A 18 -2.30 -17.63 -10.04
N GLU A 19 -1.21 -17.01 -10.52
CA GLU A 19 0.07 -16.88 -9.78
C GLU A 19 -0.10 -16.20 -8.41
N HIS A 20 -0.97 -15.19 -8.31
CA HIS A 20 -1.36 -14.53 -7.06
C HIS A 20 -1.95 -15.48 -5.99
N LYS A 21 -2.37 -16.70 -6.37
CA LYS A 21 -2.84 -17.75 -5.46
C LYS A 21 -1.82 -18.88 -5.28
N GLY A 22 -0.68 -18.81 -5.94
CA GLY A 22 0.41 -19.76 -5.80
C GLY A 22 1.16 -19.60 -4.46
N PRO A 23 1.86 -20.65 -3.99
CA PRO A 23 2.54 -20.65 -2.69
C PRO A 23 3.56 -19.51 -2.56
N ASP A 24 4.27 -19.18 -3.65
CA ASP A 24 5.29 -18.13 -3.64
C ASP A 24 4.73 -16.73 -3.39
N HIS A 25 3.52 -16.42 -3.89
CA HIS A 25 2.86 -15.14 -3.62
C HIS A 25 2.10 -15.17 -2.29
N LEU A 26 1.51 -16.31 -1.93
CA LEU A 26 0.84 -16.49 -0.62
C LEU A 26 1.80 -16.33 0.56
N ALA A 27 3.08 -16.65 0.38
CA ALA A 27 4.12 -16.35 1.37
C ALA A 27 4.32 -14.83 1.59
N ARG A 28 4.00 -13.99 0.59
CA ARG A 28 4.12 -12.51 0.65
C ARG A 28 2.83 -11.86 1.12
N ASN A 29 1.69 -12.36 0.65
CA ASN A 29 0.35 -11.94 1.06
C ASN A 29 -0.57 -13.17 1.19
N PRO A 30 -0.96 -13.58 2.41
CA PRO A 30 -1.75 -14.79 2.62
C PRO A 30 -3.18 -14.72 2.04
N PHE A 31 -3.67 -13.53 1.70
CA PHE A 31 -4.98 -13.35 1.04
C PHE A 31 -4.89 -13.53 -0.49
N GLY A 32 -3.67 -13.65 -1.02
CA GLY A 32 -3.41 -13.81 -2.45
C GLY A 32 -3.91 -12.62 -3.25
N GLN A 33 -3.63 -11.42 -2.79
CA GLN A 33 -3.95 -10.15 -3.45
C GLN A 33 -2.67 -9.38 -3.76
N VAL A 34 -2.76 -8.46 -4.72
CA VAL A 34 -1.74 -7.44 -4.97
C VAL A 34 -2.28 -6.08 -4.50
N PRO A 35 -1.41 -5.14 -4.08
CA PRO A 35 0.06 -5.23 -4.03
C PRO A 35 0.58 -6.00 -2.81
N ALA A 36 1.84 -6.44 -2.93
CA ALA A 36 2.71 -6.84 -1.82
C ALA A 36 4.09 -6.18 -2.03
N LEU A 37 4.77 -5.79 -0.95
CA LEU A 37 6.11 -5.22 -0.95
C LEU A 37 7.05 -6.16 -0.20
N GLN A 38 8.25 -6.36 -0.75
CA GLN A 38 9.36 -7.00 -0.06
C GLN A 38 10.47 -5.97 0.14
N ASP A 39 11.01 -5.91 1.36
CA ASP A 39 12.19 -5.09 1.71
C ASP A 39 13.14 -5.95 2.56
N GLY A 40 14.14 -6.55 1.92
CA GLY A 40 14.95 -7.61 2.53
C GLY A 40 14.08 -8.81 2.91
N ASP A 41 14.07 -9.15 4.21
CA ASP A 41 13.28 -10.26 4.77
C ASP A 41 11.86 -9.82 5.20
N LEU A 42 11.53 -8.54 5.08
CA LEU A 42 10.22 -8.00 5.49
C LEU A 42 9.22 -8.07 4.33
N TYR A 43 8.09 -8.73 4.56
CA TYR A 43 6.94 -8.72 3.67
C TYR A 43 5.82 -7.85 4.23
N ILE A 44 5.29 -6.95 3.39
CA ILE A 44 4.19 -6.04 3.74
C ILE A 44 3.11 -6.15 2.66
N PHE A 45 1.87 -6.32 3.07
CA PHE A 45 0.68 -6.26 2.21
C PHE A 45 -0.27 -5.18 2.74
N GLU A 46 -1.38 -4.94 2.03
CA GLU A 46 -2.22 -3.74 2.13
C GLU A 46 -1.56 -2.47 1.57
N SER A 47 -2.15 -1.91 0.52
CA SER A 47 -1.58 -0.77 -0.21
C SER A 47 -1.30 0.43 0.68
N ARG A 48 -2.22 0.78 1.59
CA ARG A 48 -2.05 1.90 2.54
C ARG A 48 -0.97 1.61 3.59
N ALA A 49 -0.78 0.36 4.01
CA ALA A 49 0.28 -0.02 4.93
C ALA A 49 1.65 0.06 4.25
N ILE A 50 1.76 -0.43 3.02
CA ILE A 50 2.94 -0.29 2.16
C ILE A 50 3.32 1.19 1.98
N CYS A 51 2.35 2.05 1.64
CA CYS A 51 2.58 3.49 1.48
C CYS A 51 3.07 4.14 2.77
N LYS A 52 2.43 3.86 3.92
CA LYS A 52 2.87 4.38 5.23
C LYS A 52 4.29 3.91 5.56
N TYR A 53 4.63 2.66 5.31
CA TYR A 53 5.98 2.15 5.49
C TYR A 53 7.00 2.93 4.64
N ALA A 54 6.71 3.10 3.35
CA ALA A 54 7.59 3.85 2.44
C ALA A 54 7.80 5.30 2.91
N CYS A 55 6.74 5.97 3.37
CA CYS A 55 6.84 7.31 3.95
C CYS A 55 7.67 7.30 5.24
N ARG A 56 7.38 6.43 6.22
CA ARG A 56 8.14 6.40 7.48
C ARG A 56 9.63 6.17 7.27
N LYS A 57 9.99 5.26 6.36
CA LYS A 57 11.38 4.89 6.11
C LYS A 57 12.15 5.99 5.36
N ASN A 58 11.52 6.68 4.41
CA ASN A 58 12.25 7.52 3.43
C ASN A 58 11.79 8.98 3.36
N LYS A 59 10.55 9.28 3.76
CA LYS A 59 9.94 10.63 3.69
C LYS A 59 8.91 10.86 4.81
N PRO A 60 9.33 10.80 6.09
CA PRO A 60 8.41 10.80 7.23
C PRO A 60 7.62 12.10 7.39
N GLU A 61 8.09 13.21 6.80
CA GLU A 61 7.40 14.50 6.79
C GLU A 61 6.05 14.47 6.05
N LEU A 62 5.79 13.45 5.22
CA LEU A 62 4.48 13.26 4.59
C LEU A 62 3.42 12.78 5.58
N LEU A 63 3.81 12.11 6.66
CA LEU A 63 2.89 11.60 7.69
C LEU A 63 2.68 12.59 8.84
N LYS A 64 3.54 13.61 8.95
CA LYS A 64 3.46 14.65 9.97
C LYS A 64 3.44 14.10 11.41
N GLU A 65 4.02 12.92 11.65
CA GLU A 65 4.00 12.23 12.95
C GLU A 65 4.72 13.01 14.08
N GLY A 66 5.45 14.08 13.76
CA GLY A 66 6.06 14.99 14.73
C GLY A 66 5.09 16.00 15.38
N ASP A 67 3.88 16.18 14.84
CA ASP A 67 2.82 17.02 15.43
C ASP A 67 1.51 16.22 15.53
N LEU A 68 0.95 16.15 16.74
CA LEU A 68 -0.23 15.34 17.01
C LEU A 68 -1.46 15.78 16.19
N LYS A 69 -1.66 17.08 15.99
CA LYS A 69 -2.84 17.60 15.28
C LYS A 69 -2.70 17.41 13.78
N GLU A 70 -1.51 17.65 13.24
CA GLU A 70 -1.25 17.42 11.82
C GLU A 70 -1.33 15.92 11.48
N ALA A 71 -0.71 15.05 12.28
CA ALA A 71 -0.80 13.60 12.11
C ALA A 71 -2.25 13.11 12.18
N ALA A 72 -3.03 13.60 13.17
CA ALA A 72 -4.44 13.25 13.27
C ALA A 72 -5.23 13.64 12.01
N MET A 73 -4.91 14.78 11.39
CA MET A 73 -5.57 15.16 10.15
C MET A 73 -5.12 14.33 8.95
N VAL A 74 -3.86 13.90 8.89
CA VAL A 74 -3.40 12.93 7.89
C VAL A 74 -4.20 11.63 8.01
N ASP A 75 -4.34 11.10 9.23
CA ASP A 75 -5.09 9.87 9.48
C ASP A 75 -6.59 10.02 9.13
N VAL A 76 -7.22 11.14 9.52
CA VAL A 76 -8.62 11.41 9.16
C VAL A 76 -8.82 11.34 7.65
N TRP A 77 -7.97 11.98 6.86
CA TRP A 77 -8.13 11.99 5.40
C TRP A 77 -7.74 10.66 4.74
N LEU A 78 -6.80 9.90 5.32
CA LEU A 78 -6.53 8.53 4.88
C LEU A 78 -7.76 7.62 5.08
N GLU A 79 -8.47 7.76 6.20
CA GLU A 79 -9.67 6.98 6.48
C GLU A 79 -10.88 7.46 5.66
N VAL A 80 -11.03 8.76 5.43
CA VAL A 80 -12.06 9.30 4.51
C VAL A 80 -11.83 8.75 3.11
N GLU A 81 -10.58 8.74 2.64
CA GLU A 81 -10.23 8.19 1.34
C GLU A 81 -10.61 6.69 1.27
N ALA A 82 -10.20 5.90 2.26
CA ALA A 82 -10.44 4.46 2.29
C ALA A 82 -11.92 4.08 2.34
N ASN A 83 -12.71 4.79 3.16
CA ASN A 83 -14.06 4.36 3.51
C ASN A 83 -15.16 5.12 2.79
N GLN A 84 -14.87 6.32 2.25
CA GLN A 84 -15.87 7.16 1.61
C GLN A 84 -15.53 7.41 0.14
N TYR A 85 -14.29 7.82 -0.14
CA TYR A 85 -13.89 8.22 -1.49
C TYR A 85 -13.71 7.01 -2.42
N THR A 86 -12.87 6.04 -2.05
CA THR A 86 -12.67 4.82 -2.85
C THR A 86 -13.96 4.02 -2.98
N ALA A 87 -14.77 3.95 -1.91
CA ALA A 87 -16.06 3.29 -1.96
C ALA A 87 -17.02 3.92 -2.98
N ALA A 88 -17.06 5.26 -3.05
CA ALA A 88 -17.87 5.97 -4.04
C ALA A 88 -17.30 5.87 -5.48
N LEU A 89 -15.98 5.80 -5.63
CA LEU A 89 -15.33 5.67 -6.94
C LEU A 89 -15.31 4.24 -7.50
N GLY A 90 -15.40 3.22 -6.64
CA GLY A 90 -15.29 1.82 -7.02
C GLY A 90 -16.14 1.43 -8.25
N PRO A 91 -17.43 1.78 -8.30
CA PRO A 91 -18.27 1.49 -9.47
C PRO A 91 -17.73 2.07 -10.77
N ILE A 92 -17.14 3.27 -10.76
CA ILE A 92 -16.62 3.92 -11.97
C ILE A 92 -15.32 3.27 -12.45
N LEU A 93 -14.47 2.85 -11.52
CA LEU A 93 -13.14 2.30 -11.82
C LEU A 93 -13.17 0.83 -12.28
N PHE A 94 -14.21 0.10 -11.90
CA PHE A 94 -14.33 -1.34 -12.14
C PHE A 94 -15.59 -1.74 -12.93
N GLU A 95 -16.24 -0.77 -13.58
CA GLU A 95 -17.25 -0.97 -14.63
C GLU A 95 -16.65 -1.50 -15.93
#